data_AF-A0A399J6B4-F1
#
_entry.id   AF-A0A399J6B4-F1
#
_cell.length_a   1.000
_cell.length_b   1.000
_cell.length_c   1.000
_cell.angle_alpha   90.00
_cell.angle_beta   90.00
_cell.angle_gamma   90.00
#
_symmetry.space_group_name_H-M   'P 1'
#
loop_
_entity.id
_entity.type
_entity.pdbx_description
1 polymer ?
#
loop_
_entity_poly.entity_id
_entity_poly.type
_entity_poly.pdbx_seq_one_letter_code
_entity_poly.pdbx_strand_id
1 'polypeptide(L)'
;MTCGAGAFRRMALGAGLLLAACAPAPTPPAPDKAPGPTTHSMRPQLPPVRHFGVYVPEAPHIANADLARDFLDLTFQLESGRALPVLTRFEGPVRVTVQGATPPGMMRDLTALISRLQDEAGIDIALAPTAPPTAPDSASEAGKGTGSAPDASGPPPATGATGTGGGTAPVNMITIQPVSGDDIRGELPDAACFVIPGIRNLSEFHGARRQDRSDWAKLTTRSQLAIFVPNDAAPQETRDCMHEELAQALGPLNDLFRLNDSIFNDDNVHSVLTGFDMLVLRITYAPELHSGMTKAQVAAQLPALLARLNPEGQRLTPTPLPQTTPEWRAAVQQALGAGGSPAARLRGAQAALAIAGQQGWRDHRMGFSEYILGRLLEARDPNAALAHMRRAHAVYSATPATRLYAAQTGVALARDALRRGDAQACLALLQDLPALAEANQNASLLAQVLMLQAEAHAMQGRDDLARAARLDSLGWARYGFGPTWAILAKLQDVADLPPDTTSEPGAG
;
A
#
# COMPACT_ATOMS: atom_id res chain seq x y z
N MET A 1 16.64 -1.54 54.50
CA MET A 1 15.23 -1.98 54.52
C MET A 1 14.40 -0.84 53.95
N THR A 2 14.17 -0.83 52.63
CA THR A 2 13.48 0.27 51.94
C THR A 2 12.82 -0.24 50.64
N CYS A 3 11.63 0.29 50.39
CA CYS A 3 10.72 0.18 49.24
C CYS A 3 11.31 -0.16 47.86
N GLY A 4 10.52 -0.88 47.05
CA GLY A 4 10.64 -0.98 45.59
C GLY A 4 9.25 -1.08 44.95
N ALA A 5 8.99 -0.18 44.00
CA ALA A 5 7.67 0.20 43.50
C ALA A 5 7.14 -0.69 42.38
N GLY A 6 5.80 -0.70 42.29
CA GLY A 6 4.97 -1.54 41.43
C GLY A 6 5.06 -1.25 39.93
N ALA A 7 4.93 -2.35 39.18
CA ALA A 7 4.81 -2.41 37.74
C ALA A 7 3.52 -1.74 37.23
N PHE A 8 3.66 -0.80 36.28
CA PHE A 8 2.54 -0.26 35.51
C PHE A 8 2.59 -0.77 34.07
N ARG A 9 1.47 -1.39 33.67
CA ARG A 9 1.11 -1.89 32.34
C ARG A 9 1.36 -0.86 31.24
N ARG A 10 2.08 -1.25 30.19
CA ARG A 10 2.09 -0.56 28.90
C ARG A 10 0.81 -0.92 28.14
N MET A 11 -0.11 0.04 28.00
CA MET A 11 -1.20 -0.04 27.04
C MET A 11 -0.60 -0.03 25.64
N ALA A 12 -0.75 -1.15 24.94
CA ALA A 12 -0.43 -1.28 23.53
C ALA A 12 -1.49 -0.50 22.73
N LEU A 13 -1.10 0.66 22.23
CA LEU A 13 -1.74 1.26 21.06
C LEU A 13 -1.36 0.39 19.88
N GLY A 14 -2.37 -0.17 19.20
CA GLY A 14 -2.17 -0.92 17.97
C GLY A 14 -1.56 0.00 16.92
N ALA A 15 -0.25 -0.15 16.73
CA ALA A 15 0.41 0.28 15.51
C ALA A 15 -0.05 -0.69 14.43
N GLY A 16 -0.79 -0.17 13.44
CA GLY A 16 -1.10 -0.93 12.22
C GLY A 16 0.23 -1.29 11.56
N LEU A 17 0.40 -2.57 11.26
CA LEU A 17 1.52 -3.04 10.44
C LEU A 17 1.01 -3.02 9.01
N LEU A 18 1.08 -1.87 8.35
CA LEU A 18 0.96 -1.80 6.90
C LEU A 18 2.29 -2.28 6.31
N LEU A 19 2.45 -3.60 6.27
CA LEU A 19 3.53 -4.27 5.58
C LEU A 19 3.15 -4.38 4.11
N ALA A 20 3.34 -3.29 3.36
CA ALA A 20 3.42 -3.39 1.91
C ALA A 20 4.52 -4.42 1.58
N ALA A 21 4.12 -5.57 1.01
CA ALA A 21 5.04 -6.61 0.54
C ALA A 21 5.94 -6.13 -0.62
N CYS A 22 5.85 -4.85 -1.00
CA CYS A 22 6.79 -4.12 -1.83
C CYS A 22 8.10 -3.75 -1.14
N ALA A 23 8.48 -4.35 -0.01
CA ALA A 23 9.81 -4.14 0.55
C ALA A 23 10.89 -4.53 -0.50
N PRO A 24 11.65 -3.57 -1.07
CA PRO A 24 12.82 -3.90 -1.86
C PRO A 24 13.77 -4.74 -0.99
N ALA A 25 14.60 -5.57 -1.61
CA ALA A 25 15.71 -6.21 -0.90
C ALA A 25 16.42 -5.16 -0.03
N PRO A 26 16.88 -5.50 1.20
CA PRO A 26 17.55 -4.56 2.07
C PRO A 26 18.65 -3.85 1.28
N THR A 27 18.53 -2.54 1.14
CA THR A 27 19.57 -1.71 0.55
C THR A 27 20.82 -1.91 1.39
N PRO A 28 21.98 -2.27 0.78
CA PRO A 28 23.23 -2.21 1.51
C PRO A 28 23.40 -0.79 2.07
N PRO A 29 24.03 -0.63 3.25
CA PRO A 29 24.31 0.69 3.79
C PRO A 29 24.97 1.54 2.70
N ALA A 30 24.50 2.79 2.57
CA ALA A 30 25.11 3.74 1.66
C ALA A 30 26.64 3.68 1.85
N PRO A 31 27.45 3.54 0.79
CA PRO A 31 28.89 3.59 0.95
C PRO A 31 29.25 4.90 1.67
N ASP A 32 30.05 4.80 2.73
CA ASP A 32 30.47 5.91 3.62
C ASP A 32 31.24 7.05 2.93
N LYS A 33 31.32 7.02 1.60
CA LYS A 33 31.70 8.12 0.73
C LYS A 33 31.20 7.79 -0.67
N ALA A 34 30.57 8.75 -1.31
CA ALA A 34 30.45 8.75 -2.77
C ALA A 34 31.85 8.52 -3.37
N PRO A 35 32.03 7.60 -4.35
CA PRO A 35 33.28 7.51 -5.06
C PRO A 35 33.57 8.87 -5.69
N GLY A 36 34.75 9.42 -5.39
CA GLY A 36 35.21 10.68 -5.97
C GLY A 36 35.21 10.61 -7.50
N PRO A 37 35.14 11.77 -8.20
CA PRO A 37 34.98 11.80 -9.64
C PRO A 37 36.28 11.31 -10.29
N THR A 38 36.32 10.04 -10.67
CA THR A 38 37.37 9.51 -11.52
C THR A 38 36.75 9.06 -12.83
N THR A 39 37.19 9.73 -13.89
CA THR A 39 36.86 9.55 -15.32
C THR A 39 35.47 10.01 -15.77
N HIS A 40 35.45 10.84 -16.81
CA HIS A 40 34.26 11.32 -17.50
C HIS A 40 33.50 10.15 -18.15
N SER A 41 32.64 9.45 -17.40
CA SER A 41 31.56 8.68 -17.99
C SER A 41 30.32 9.57 -18.03
N MET A 42 29.82 9.84 -19.24
CA MET A 42 28.52 10.45 -19.49
C MET A 42 27.50 9.88 -18.49
N ARG A 43 26.97 10.71 -17.57
CA ARG A 43 25.80 10.31 -16.80
C ARG A 43 24.71 9.98 -17.83
N PRO A 44 24.18 8.76 -17.90
CA PRO A 44 23.13 8.44 -18.85
C PRO A 44 21.98 9.42 -18.63
N GLN A 45 21.65 10.21 -19.65
CA GLN A 45 20.49 11.08 -19.59
C GLN A 45 19.27 10.16 -19.59
N LEU A 46 18.62 10.03 -18.42
CA LEU A 46 17.44 9.17 -18.30
C LEU A 46 16.29 9.74 -19.14
N PRO A 47 15.51 8.89 -19.82
CA PRO A 47 14.32 9.33 -20.53
C PRO A 47 13.31 9.97 -19.57
N PRO A 48 12.34 10.76 -20.09
CA PRO A 48 11.23 11.27 -19.29
C PRO A 48 10.50 10.13 -18.55
N VAL A 49 9.97 10.45 -17.37
CA VAL A 49 9.18 9.50 -16.56
C VAL A 49 7.94 9.08 -17.35
N ARG A 50 7.71 7.76 -17.46
CA ARG A 50 6.46 7.19 -18.00
C ARG A 50 5.36 7.20 -16.95
N HIS A 51 4.12 7.16 -17.41
CA HIS A 51 2.94 7.14 -16.56
C HIS A 51 1.95 6.14 -17.14
N PHE A 52 1.16 5.52 -16.27
CA PHE A 52 0.10 4.63 -16.71
C PHE A 52 -1.06 5.40 -17.33
N GLY A 53 -1.74 4.74 -18.27
CA GLY A 53 -3.04 5.19 -18.77
C GLY A 53 -4.16 4.92 -17.77
N VAL A 54 -5.39 4.97 -18.26
CA VAL A 54 -6.59 4.60 -17.50
C VAL A 54 -6.50 3.14 -17.07
N TYR A 55 -6.76 2.87 -15.79
CA TYR A 55 -6.88 1.49 -15.28
C TYR A 55 -8.17 0.86 -15.79
N VAL A 56 -8.08 -0.38 -16.26
CA VAL A 56 -9.25 -1.17 -16.65
C VAL A 56 -9.48 -2.23 -15.57
N PRO A 57 -10.47 -2.06 -14.68
CA PRO A 57 -10.70 -3.00 -13.60
C PRO A 57 -11.19 -4.35 -14.14
N GLU A 58 -10.66 -5.43 -13.58
CA GLU A 58 -11.24 -6.76 -13.73
C GLU A 58 -12.45 -6.89 -12.80
N ALA A 59 -13.53 -7.46 -13.29
CA ALA A 59 -14.72 -7.70 -12.47
C ALA A 59 -14.38 -8.76 -11.41
N PRO A 60 -14.71 -8.54 -10.12
CA PRO A 60 -14.40 -9.48 -9.07
C PRO A 60 -15.13 -10.80 -9.30
N HIS A 61 -14.40 -11.91 -9.31
CA HIS A 61 -14.94 -13.26 -9.48
C HIS A 61 -15.02 -13.96 -8.11
N ILE A 62 -16.03 -13.61 -7.32
CA ILE A 62 -16.21 -14.13 -5.96
C ILE A 62 -17.66 -14.49 -5.67
N ALA A 63 -17.87 -15.62 -4.98
CA ALA A 63 -19.20 -16.02 -4.53
C ALA A 63 -19.72 -15.07 -3.45
N ASN A 64 -21.01 -14.77 -3.47
CA ASN A 64 -21.61 -13.81 -2.53
C ASN A 64 -21.50 -14.26 -1.07
N ALA A 65 -21.50 -15.57 -0.80
CA ALA A 65 -21.29 -16.08 0.55
C ALA A 65 -19.88 -15.79 1.09
N ASP A 66 -18.85 -15.95 0.24
CA ASP A 66 -17.46 -15.68 0.62
C ASP A 66 -17.24 -14.18 0.79
N LEU A 67 -17.72 -13.37 -0.16
CA LEU A 67 -17.66 -11.92 -0.09
C LEU A 67 -18.37 -11.37 1.15
N ALA A 68 -19.56 -11.89 1.50
CA ALA A 68 -20.26 -11.46 2.71
C ALA A 68 -19.44 -11.73 3.97
N ARG A 69 -18.85 -12.91 4.08
CA ARG A 69 -17.98 -13.28 5.21
C ARG A 69 -16.75 -12.38 5.27
N ASP A 70 -16.06 -12.21 4.15
CA ASP A 70 -14.82 -11.44 4.10
C ASP A 70 -15.08 -9.95 4.34
N PHE A 71 -16.15 -9.39 3.80
CA PHE A 71 -16.61 -8.02 4.12
C PHE A 71 -16.82 -7.82 5.63
N LEU A 72 -17.46 -8.78 6.30
CA LEU A 72 -17.71 -8.71 7.74
C LEU A 72 -16.43 -8.82 8.58
N ASP A 73 -15.45 -9.62 8.15
CA ASP A 73 -14.17 -9.77 8.83
C ASP A 73 -13.23 -8.58 8.59
N LEU A 74 -13.30 -7.97 7.40
CA LEU A 74 -12.63 -6.72 7.06
C LEU A 74 -13.19 -5.54 7.89
N THR A 75 -14.51 -5.48 8.05
CA THR A 75 -15.19 -4.29 8.59
C THR A 75 -15.28 -4.26 10.11
N PHE A 76 -15.41 -5.42 10.77
CA PHE A 76 -15.75 -5.49 12.21
C PHE A 76 -14.59 -5.94 13.12
N GLN A 77 -13.37 -5.92 12.60
CA GLN A 77 -12.17 -6.24 13.34
C GLN A 77 -11.07 -5.25 12.94
N LEU A 78 -10.08 -5.03 13.81
CA LEU A 78 -8.82 -4.37 13.47
C LEU A 78 -7.74 -5.44 13.28
N GLU A 79 -6.65 -5.11 12.59
CA GLU A 79 -5.47 -6.00 12.45
C GLU A 79 -4.99 -6.60 13.79
N SER A 80 -5.03 -5.79 14.86
CA SER A 80 -4.72 -6.21 16.23
C SER A 80 -5.59 -7.36 16.78
N GLY A 81 -6.67 -7.72 16.08
CA GLY A 81 -7.70 -8.65 16.50
C GLY A 81 -8.81 -8.01 17.34
N ARG A 82 -8.66 -6.74 17.75
CA ARG A 82 -9.69 -6.00 18.50
C ARG A 82 -10.94 -5.82 17.65
N ALA A 83 -12.10 -6.19 18.19
CA ALA A 83 -13.37 -6.03 17.51
C ALA A 83 -13.78 -4.56 17.38
N LEU A 84 -14.39 -4.20 16.25
CA LEU A 84 -15.10 -2.95 16.06
C LEU A 84 -16.59 -3.22 16.32
N PRO A 85 -17.24 -2.52 17.26
CA PRO A 85 -18.61 -2.86 17.67
C PRO A 85 -19.66 -2.48 16.61
N VAL A 86 -19.35 -1.48 15.78
CA VAL A 86 -20.26 -0.91 14.78
C VAL A 86 -19.51 -0.60 13.49
N LEU A 87 -20.25 -0.59 12.37
CA LEU A 87 -19.81 -0.03 11.11
C LEU A 87 -19.52 1.46 11.30
N THR A 88 -18.37 1.91 10.81
CA THR A 88 -18.03 3.33 10.72
C THR A 88 -17.70 3.66 9.27
N ARG A 89 -18.25 4.76 8.78
CA ARG A 89 -17.91 5.35 7.48
C ARG A 89 -18.14 6.85 7.54
N PHE A 90 -17.83 7.56 6.46
CA PHE A 90 -18.29 8.95 6.32
C PHE A 90 -19.78 8.97 5.93
N GLU A 91 -20.57 9.82 6.60
CA GLU A 91 -21.95 10.07 6.20
C GLU A 91 -22.02 11.34 5.35
N GLY A 92 -22.26 11.19 4.04
CA GLY A 92 -22.32 12.28 3.07
C GLY A 92 -21.02 12.55 2.31
N PRO A 93 -20.94 13.67 1.56
CA PRO A 93 -19.82 13.98 0.67
C PRO A 93 -18.48 14.07 1.39
N VAL A 94 -17.45 13.41 0.86
CA VAL A 94 -16.07 13.42 1.37
C VAL A 94 -15.23 14.40 0.57
N ARG A 95 -14.42 15.21 1.25
CA ARG A 95 -13.45 16.11 0.61
C ARG A 95 -12.03 15.74 1.00
N VAL A 96 -11.15 15.70 0.01
CA VAL A 96 -9.74 15.37 0.17
C VAL A 96 -8.92 16.65 -0.01
N THR A 97 -8.13 17.00 0.99
CA THR A 97 -7.17 18.12 0.91
C THR A 97 -5.75 17.58 0.97
N VAL A 98 -4.82 18.24 0.29
CA VAL A 98 -3.40 17.90 0.35
C VAL A 98 -2.65 19.06 1.01
N GLN A 99 -1.89 18.76 2.06
CA GLN A 99 -1.15 19.75 2.85
C GLN A 99 0.35 19.54 2.73
N GLY A 100 1.09 20.64 2.54
CA GLY A 100 2.54 20.62 2.42
C GLY A 100 3.04 20.50 0.98
N ALA A 101 4.34 20.25 0.83
CA ALA A 101 4.99 20.11 -0.47
C ALA A 101 4.62 18.77 -1.11
N THR A 102 4.07 18.82 -2.32
CA THR A 102 3.67 17.62 -3.06
C THR A 102 4.79 17.13 -3.97
N PRO A 103 5.16 15.84 -3.91
CA PRO A 103 6.10 15.25 -4.87
C PRO A 103 5.59 15.36 -6.31
N PRO A 104 6.49 15.46 -7.30
CA PRO A 104 6.11 15.48 -8.71
C PRO A 104 5.24 14.28 -9.09
N GLY A 105 4.11 14.55 -9.74
CA GLY A 105 3.18 13.53 -10.20
C GLY A 105 2.12 13.08 -9.19
N MET A 106 2.33 13.30 -7.88
CA MET A 106 1.40 12.87 -6.82
C MET A 106 -0.04 13.35 -7.06
N MET A 107 -0.23 14.63 -7.40
CA MET A 107 -1.58 15.18 -7.60
C MET A 107 -2.33 14.54 -8.76
N ARG A 108 -1.63 14.11 -9.81
CA ARG A 108 -2.24 13.41 -10.95
C ARG A 108 -2.68 12.01 -10.55
N ASP A 109 -1.84 11.30 -9.82
CA ASP A 109 -2.14 9.94 -9.35
C ASP A 109 -3.31 9.97 -8.35
N LEU A 110 -3.32 10.94 -7.43
CA LEU A 110 -4.44 11.19 -6.53
C LEU A 110 -5.74 11.54 -7.28
N THR A 111 -5.65 12.38 -8.32
CA THR A 111 -6.83 12.75 -9.13
C THR A 111 -7.39 11.52 -9.87
N ALA A 112 -6.52 10.66 -10.41
CA ALA A 112 -6.93 9.43 -11.05
C ALA A 112 -7.60 8.47 -10.05
N LEU A 113 -7.03 8.31 -8.85
CA LEU A 113 -7.63 7.50 -7.78
C LEU A 113 -9.00 8.04 -7.34
N ILE A 114 -9.14 9.35 -7.14
CA ILE A 114 -10.44 9.96 -6.79
C ILE A 114 -11.48 9.71 -7.90
N SER A 115 -11.11 9.85 -9.18
CA SER A 115 -12.01 9.53 -10.30
C SER A 115 -12.46 8.07 -10.24
N ARG A 116 -11.53 7.13 -10.01
CA ARG A 116 -11.88 5.71 -9.88
C ARG A 116 -12.83 5.45 -8.71
N LEU A 117 -12.61 6.07 -7.56
CA LEU A 117 -13.51 5.94 -6.39
C LEU A 117 -14.92 6.49 -6.67
N GLN A 118 -15.03 7.54 -7.48
CA GLN A 118 -16.31 8.08 -7.95
C GLN A 118 -16.99 7.10 -8.94
N ASP A 119 -16.26 6.68 -9.97
CA ASP A 119 -16.80 5.96 -11.12
C ASP A 119 -17.07 4.48 -10.82
N GLU A 120 -16.17 3.81 -10.09
CA GLU A 120 -16.22 2.37 -9.81
C GLU A 120 -16.95 2.05 -8.50
N ALA A 121 -16.70 2.82 -7.44
CA ALA A 121 -17.31 2.60 -6.12
C ALA A 121 -18.54 3.47 -5.84
N GLY A 122 -18.80 4.51 -6.64
CA GLY A 122 -19.97 5.38 -6.48
C GLY A 122 -19.90 6.30 -5.26
N ILE A 123 -18.70 6.62 -4.78
CA ILE A 123 -18.50 7.46 -3.59
C ILE A 123 -18.52 8.94 -4.00
N ASP A 124 -19.30 9.77 -3.30
CA ASP A 124 -19.19 11.23 -3.39
C ASP A 124 -17.90 11.67 -2.66
N ILE A 125 -16.79 11.61 -3.37
CA ILE A 125 -15.48 12.04 -2.93
C ILE A 125 -14.90 13.03 -3.94
N ALA A 126 -14.30 14.13 -3.50
CA ALA A 126 -13.68 15.11 -4.41
C ALA A 126 -12.51 15.82 -3.74
N LEU A 127 -11.59 16.37 -4.53
CA LEU A 127 -10.60 17.31 -4.01
C LEU A 127 -11.30 18.54 -3.42
N ALA A 128 -10.86 18.99 -2.25
CA ALA A 128 -11.33 20.22 -1.64
C ALA A 128 -10.93 21.42 -2.52
N PRO A 129 -11.77 22.48 -2.61
CA PRO A 129 -11.37 23.70 -3.29
C PRO A 129 -10.09 24.25 -2.65
N THR A 130 -9.07 24.56 -3.44
CA THR A 130 -7.89 25.26 -2.94
C THR A 130 -8.31 26.61 -2.40
N ALA A 131 -8.15 26.85 -1.10
CA ALA A 131 -8.35 28.18 -0.55
C ALA A 131 -7.37 29.16 -1.23
N PRO A 132 -7.78 30.39 -1.55
CA PRO A 132 -6.84 31.43 -1.95
C PRO A 132 -5.79 31.60 -0.84
N PRO A 133 -4.51 31.84 -1.15
CA PRO A 133 -3.51 32.11 -0.12
C PRO A 133 -3.95 33.32 0.70
N THR A 134 -4.27 33.11 1.97
CA THR A 134 -4.51 34.18 2.93
C THR A 134 -3.22 34.96 3.10
N ALA A 135 -3.22 36.24 2.74
CA ALA A 135 -2.12 37.14 2.99
C ALA A 135 -1.75 37.12 4.49
N PRO A 136 -0.46 37.23 4.86
CA PRO A 136 -0.06 37.21 6.25
C PRO A 136 -0.64 38.40 7.01
N ASP A 137 -1.25 38.11 8.16
CA ASP A 137 -1.77 39.10 9.10
C ASP A 137 -0.65 40.04 9.57
N SER A 138 -0.69 41.29 9.13
CA SER A 138 0.09 42.37 9.73
C SER A 138 -0.51 42.70 11.10
N ALA A 139 0.17 42.22 12.14
CA ALA A 139 -0.15 42.54 13.52
C ALA A 139 0.00 44.04 13.83
N SER A 140 -1.04 44.57 14.47
CA SER A 140 -1.00 45.44 15.65
C SER A 140 -0.11 46.69 15.61
N GLU A 141 -0.74 47.85 15.37
CA GLU A 141 -0.33 49.12 15.99
C GLU A 141 -1.33 49.52 17.07
N ALA A 142 -0.76 49.95 18.20
CA ALA A 142 -1.43 50.24 19.45
C ALA A 142 -2.16 51.59 19.44
N GLY A 143 -3.38 51.62 19.99
CA GLY A 143 -4.12 52.84 20.33
C GLY A 143 -4.47 52.88 21.81
N LYS A 144 -3.69 53.62 22.60
CA LYS A 144 -4.09 54.10 23.94
C LYS A 144 -5.14 55.21 23.78
N GLY A 145 -6.24 55.13 24.51
CA GLY A 145 -7.21 56.22 24.59
C GLY A 145 -8.28 55.97 25.65
N THR A 146 -8.12 56.60 26.80
CA THR A 146 -9.08 56.68 27.91
C THR A 146 -10.23 57.65 27.57
N GLY A 147 -11.48 57.30 27.89
CA GLY A 147 -12.60 58.24 27.79
C GLY A 147 -13.97 57.66 28.15
N SER A 148 -14.41 58.01 29.37
CA SER A 148 -15.74 58.09 29.99
C SER A 148 -17.03 57.63 29.27
N ALA A 149 -17.88 56.97 30.06
CA ALA A 149 -19.32 56.80 29.83
C ALA A 149 -20.11 58.13 29.91
N PRO A 150 -21.35 58.17 29.39
CA PRO A 150 -22.49 58.13 30.30
C PRO A 150 -23.69 57.29 29.82
N ASP A 151 -24.68 57.27 30.71
CA ASP A 151 -25.87 56.43 30.90
C ASP A 151 -27.02 56.47 29.88
N ALA A 152 -27.74 55.33 29.87
CA ALA A 152 -29.20 55.15 29.93
C ALA A 152 -30.15 55.29 28.69
N SER A 153 -30.91 54.20 28.52
CA SER A 153 -32.35 54.09 28.20
C SER A 153 -32.85 54.02 26.74
N GLY A 154 -33.41 52.85 26.38
CA GLY A 154 -34.37 52.66 25.28
C GLY A 154 -34.76 51.18 25.06
N PRO A 155 -36.07 50.80 25.07
CA PRO A 155 -36.53 49.44 24.76
C PRO A 155 -36.64 49.20 23.23
N PRO A 156 -36.76 47.93 22.77
CA PRO A 156 -36.35 47.53 21.43
C PRO A 156 -37.47 47.66 20.39
N PRO A 157 -37.16 47.80 19.08
CA PRO A 157 -38.08 47.43 18.03
C PRO A 157 -37.74 46.01 17.51
N ALA A 158 -38.74 45.15 17.55
CA ALA A 158 -38.76 43.88 16.83
C ALA A 158 -39.28 44.12 15.41
N THR A 159 -38.48 43.83 14.38
CA THR A 159 -38.98 43.45 13.04
C THR A 159 -37.90 42.72 12.25
N GLY A 160 -38.15 41.44 11.99
CA GLY A 160 -37.96 40.78 10.69
C GLY A 160 -36.58 40.82 10.03
N ALA A 161 -35.78 39.77 10.29
CA ALA A 161 -34.85 39.25 9.29
C ALA A 161 -34.75 37.73 9.48
N THR A 162 -35.48 36.97 8.65
CA THR A 162 -35.19 35.56 8.39
C THR A 162 -33.87 35.51 7.61
N GLY A 163 -32.76 35.68 8.32
CA GLY A 163 -31.46 35.23 7.87
C GLY A 163 -31.42 33.72 8.04
N THR A 164 -31.61 32.99 6.96
CA THR A 164 -31.21 31.59 6.87
C THR A 164 -29.71 31.54 7.09
N GLY A 165 -29.30 31.33 8.35
CA GLY A 165 -27.97 30.86 8.68
C GLY A 165 -27.82 29.49 8.06
N GLY A 166 -27.27 29.46 6.83
CA GLY A 166 -26.75 28.25 6.21
C GLY A 166 -25.62 27.74 7.08
N GLY A 167 -25.96 26.94 8.09
CA GLY A 167 -25.00 26.12 8.79
C GLY A 167 -24.41 25.18 7.76
N THR A 168 -23.19 25.47 7.30
CA THR A 168 -22.39 24.53 6.52
C THR A 168 -22.25 23.29 7.39
N ALA A 169 -22.90 22.19 6.99
CA ALA A 169 -22.69 20.90 7.61
C ALA A 169 -21.19 20.65 7.75
N PRO A 170 -20.71 20.05 8.86
CA PRO A 170 -19.30 19.74 9.01
C PRO A 170 -18.85 18.93 7.80
N VAL A 171 -17.84 19.45 7.09
CA VAL A 171 -17.32 18.81 5.87
C VAL A 171 -16.55 17.57 6.30
N ASN A 172 -16.97 16.40 5.81
CA ASN A 172 -16.19 15.17 5.95
C ASN A 172 -14.85 15.38 5.22
N MET A 173 -13.76 15.31 5.96
CA MET A 173 -12.45 15.71 5.47
C MET A 173 -11.42 14.58 5.64
N ILE A 174 -10.68 14.33 4.57
CA ILE A 174 -9.44 13.54 4.58
C ILE A 174 -8.31 14.50 4.21
N THR A 175 -7.33 14.64 5.11
CA THR A 175 -6.09 15.37 4.80
C THR A 175 -5.02 14.38 4.40
N ILE A 176 -4.45 14.51 3.21
CA ILE A 176 -3.23 13.81 2.82
C ILE A 176 -2.05 14.76 3.04
N GLN A 177 -1.08 14.36 3.85
CA GLN A 177 0.12 15.16 4.11
C GLN A 177 1.37 14.38 3.70
N PRO A 178 2.05 14.77 2.61
CA PRO A 178 3.37 14.24 2.29
C PRO A 178 4.39 14.72 3.33
N VAL A 179 5.10 13.77 3.93
CA VAL A 179 6.13 13.98 4.97
C VAL A 179 7.36 13.14 4.65
N SER A 180 8.49 13.36 5.33
CA SER A 180 9.65 12.49 5.09
C SER A 180 9.40 11.08 5.66
N GLY A 181 9.98 10.06 5.05
CA GLY A 181 9.92 8.70 5.60
C GLY A 181 10.54 8.61 7.00
N ASP A 182 11.51 9.47 7.32
CA ASP A 182 12.08 9.58 8.68
C ASP A 182 11.06 10.11 9.69
N ASP A 183 10.25 11.11 9.33
CA ASP A 183 9.17 11.62 10.20
C ASP A 183 8.12 10.53 10.47
N ILE A 184 7.76 9.75 9.45
CA ILE A 184 6.85 8.60 9.59
C ILE A 184 7.43 7.59 10.58
N ARG A 185 8.68 7.14 10.36
CA ARG A 185 9.35 6.18 11.24
C ARG A 185 9.60 6.69 12.65
N GLY A 186 9.74 8.01 12.81
CA GLY A 186 9.84 8.67 14.11
C GLY A 186 8.58 8.47 14.96
N GLU A 187 7.41 8.42 14.32
CA GLU A 187 6.12 8.20 14.98
C GLU A 187 5.71 6.72 15.02
N LEU A 188 5.90 5.99 13.91
CA LEU A 188 5.60 4.57 13.72
C LEU A 188 6.76 3.86 13.01
N PRO A 189 7.70 3.24 13.74
CA PRO A 189 8.94 2.70 13.18
C PRO A 189 8.80 1.67 12.05
N ASP A 190 7.72 0.91 12.06
CA ASP A 190 7.48 -0.18 11.10
C ASP A 190 6.55 0.24 9.93
N ALA A 191 6.09 1.50 9.89
CA ALA A 191 5.14 1.99 8.90
C ALA A 191 5.83 2.70 7.72
N ALA A 192 5.36 2.44 6.50
CA ALA A 192 5.73 3.21 5.31
C ALA A 192 4.83 4.45 5.12
N CYS A 193 3.55 4.27 5.41
CA CYS A 193 2.49 5.27 5.45
C CYS A 193 1.53 4.88 6.58
N PHE A 194 0.65 5.80 6.99
CA PHE A 194 -0.45 5.46 7.89
C PHE A 194 -1.61 6.45 7.80
N VAL A 195 -2.81 5.94 8.11
CA VAL A 195 -4.05 6.68 8.28
C VAL A 195 -4.47 6.72 9.75
N ILE A 196 -4.94 7.88 10.21
CA ILE A 196 -5.37 8.08 11.60
C ILE A 196 -6.58 9.02 11.67
N PRO A 197 -7.56 8.72 12.55
CA PRO A 197 -8.73 9.57 12.68
C PRO A 197 -8.52 10.70 13.66
N GLY A 198 -9.39 11.70 13.55
CA GLY A 198 -9.51 12.77 14.52
C GLY A 198 -8.47 13.87 14.42
N ILE A 199 -7.42 13.74 13.60
CA ILE A 199 -6.36 14.75 13.42
C ILE A 199 -6.30 15.28 11.98
N ARG A 200 -5.55 16.36 11.77
CA ARG A 200 -5.39 16.99 10.44
C ARG A 200 -3.99 16.91 9.86
N ASN A 201 -2.96 16.80 10.69
CA ASN A 201 -1.56 16.88 10.29
C ASN A 201 -0.69 16.10 11.29
N LEU A 202 0.57 15.85 10.92
CA LEU A 202 1.45 14.94 11.65
C LEU A 202 1.82 15.48 13.04
N SER A 203 1.98 16.80 13.19
CA SER A 203 2.39 17.39 14.47
C SER A 203 1.34 17.21 15.59
N GLU A 204 0.08 16.95 15.23
CA GLU A 204 -0.96 16.58 16.20
C GLU A 204 -0.83 15.14 16.72
N PHE A 205 -0.19 14.24 15.97
CA PHE A 205 -0.22 12.80 16.20
C PHE A 205 0.28 12.42 17.60
N HIS A 206 1.44 12.95 18.02
CA HIS A 206 2.06 12.62 19.31
C HIS A 206 1.12 12.89 20.50
N GLY A 207 0.41 14.01 20.47
CA GLY A 207 -0.55 14.41 21.50
C GLY A 207 -1.90 13.70 21.37
N ALA A 208 -2.31 13.36 20.14
CA ALA A 208 -3.59 12.76 19.83
C ALA A 208 -3.64 11.24 20.05
N ARG A 209 -2.50 10.55 20.00
CA ARG A 209 -2.43 9.07 20.06
C ARG A 209 -3.08 8.44 21.31
N ARG A 210 -3.21 9.19 22.41
CA ARG A 210 -3.83 8.71 23.65
C ARG A 210 -5.28 9.17 23.84
N GLN A 211 -5.84 9.83 22.83
CA GLN A 211 -7.16 10.44 22.90
C GLN A 211 -8.18 9.57 22.18
N ASP A 212 -9.41 9.57 22.68
CA ASP A 212 -10.51 8.75 22.16
C ASP A 212 -10.86 9.09 20.70
N ARG A 213 -10.66 10.34 20.28
CA ARG A 213 -10.89 10.78 18.90
C ARG A 213 -9.98 10.11 17.86
N SER A 214 -8.84 9.56 18.29
CA SER A 214 -7.86 8.90 17.43
C SER A 214 -7.93 7.37 17.55
N ASP A 215 -8.83 6.84 18.38
CA ASP A 215 -9.03 5.41 18.56
C ASP A 215 -10.14 4.91 17.65
N TRP A 216 -9.76 4.17 16.60
CA TRP A 216 -10.67 3.55 15.64
C TRP A 216 -11.82 2.76 16.28
N ALA A 217 -11.58 2.05 17.39
CA ALA A 217 -12.61 1.24 18.04
C ALA A 217 -13.63 2.05 18.83
N LYS A 218 -13.36 3.35 19.05
CA LYS A 218 -14.26 4.27 19.74
C LYS A 218 -15.07 5.14 18.77
N LEU A 219 -14.75 5.13 17.49
CA LEU A 219 -15.52 5.85 16.49
C LEU A 219 -16.88 5.20 16.28
N THR A 220 -17.90 6.02 16.13
CA THR A 220 -19.23 5.61 15.67
C THR A 220 -19.54 6.13 14.27
N THR A 221 -18.85 7.17 13.81
CA THR A 221 -18.90 7.77 12.47
C THR A 221 -17.54 8.38 12.14
N ARG A 222 -17.22 8.53 10.84
CA ARG A 222 -15.99 9.17 10.36
C ARG A 222 -16.29 10.58 9.89
N SER A 223 -15.42 11.53 10.22
CA SER A 223 -15.59 12.94 9.82
C SER A 223 -14.29 13.67 9.53
N GLN A 224 -13.20 13.35 10.25
CA GLN A 224 -11.87 13.92 10.03
C GLN A 224 -10.83 12.81 10.12
N LEU A 225 -10.04 12.65 9.06
CA LEU A 225 -8.93 11.71 9.01
C LEU A 225 -7.70 12.39 8.40
N ALA A 226 -6.52 11.90 8.75
CA ALA A 226 -5.25 12.28 8.13
C ALA A 226 -4.53 11.03 7.61
N ILE A 227 -3.94 11.16 6.43
CA ILE A 227 -3.11 10.16 5.75
C ILE A 227 -1.72 10.76 5.60
N PHE A 228 -0.70 10.02 6.03
CA PHE A 228 0.70 10.42 5.89
C PHE A 228 1.40 9.51 4.89
N VAL A 229 1.97 10.11 3.85
CA VAL A 229 2.69 9.40 2.80
C VAL A 229 4.13 9.91 2.68
N PRO A 230 5.09 9.06 2.30
CA PRO A 230 6.48 9.48 2.14
C PRO A 230 6.63 10.37 0.91
N ASN A 231 7.33 11.50 1.07
CA ASN A 231 7.65 12.45 0.01
C ASN A 231 9.02 12.22 -0.65
N ASP A 232 9.79 11.30 -0.08
CA ASP A 232 11.16 10.92 -0.44
C ASP A 232 11.26 9.48 -0.98
N ALA A 233 10.12 8.79 -1.11
CA ALA A 233 10.00 7.46 -1.71
C ALA A 233 9.88 7.51 -3.25
N ALA A 234 9.86 6.33 -3.89
CA ALA A 234 9.59 6.24 -5.32
C ALA A 234 8.15 6.71 -5.63
N PRO A 235 7.89 7.36 -6.78
CA PRO A 235 6.54 7.81 -7.15
C PRO A 235 5.47 6.71 -7.07
N GLN A 236 5.81 5.49 -7.52
CA GLN A 236 4.92 4.34 -7.37
C GLN A 236 4.65 4.02 -5.90
N GLU A 237 5.65 4.01 -5.02
CA GLU A 237 5.46 3.69 -3.60
C GLU A 237 4.57 4.72 -2.90
N THR A 238 4.77 6.01 -3.15
CA THR A 238 3.86 7.06 -2.66
C THR A 238 2.42 6.85 -3.18
N ARG A 239 2.26 6.47 -4.45
CA ARG A 239 0.94 6.17 -5.02
C ARG A 239 0.32 4.94 -4.38
N ASP A 240 1.06 3.85 -4.25
CA ASP A 240 0.59 2.59 -3.67
C ASP A 240 0.09 2.86 -2.23
N CYS A 241 0.85 3.64 -1.44
CA CYS A 241 0.39 4.18 -0.15
C CYS A 241 -0.92 4.99 -0.24
N MET A 242 -1.06 5.89 -1.22
CA MET A 242 -2.31 6.64 -1.38
C MET A 242 -3.51 5.72 -1.67
N HIS A 243 -3.33 4.64 -2.43
CA HIS A 243 -4.40 3.66 -2.67
C HIS A 243 -4.83 2.95 -1.39
N GLU A 244 -3.87 2.47 -0.61
CA GLU A 244 -4.10 1.72 0.63
C GLU A 244 -4.74 2.61 1.70
N GLU A 245 -4.11 3.73 2.02
CA GLU A 245 -4.55 4.59 3.13
C GLU A 245 -5.87 5.29 2.85
N LEU A 246 -6.12 5.66 1.59
CA LEU A 246 -7.40 6.28 1.21
C LEU A 246 -8.53 5.24 1.23
N ALA A 247 -8.25 4.01 0.80
CA ALA A 247 -9.23 2.92 0.88
C ALA A 247 -9.56 2.57 2.34
N GLN A 248 -8.55 2.51 3.23
CA GLN A 248 -8.77 2.30 4.65
C GLN A 248 -9.49 3.48 5.33
N ALA A 249 -9.16 4.72 4.94
CA ALA A 249 -9.86 5.91 5.40
C ALA A 249 -11.36 5.87 5.09
N LEU A 250 -11.75 5.33 3.93
CA LEU A 250 -13.14 5.23 3.46
C LEU A 250 -13.85 3.95 3.96
N GLY A 251 -13.11 2.85 4.07
CA GLY A 251 -13.66 1.51 4.19
C GLY A 251 -13.06 0.69 5.33
N PRO A 252 -12.86 -0.62 5.14
CA PRO A 252 -12.29 -1.50 6.17
C PRO A 252 -10.95 -1.05 6.77
N LEU A 253 -10.65 -1.53 7.97
CA LEU A 253 -9.45 -1.19 8.76
C LEU A 253 -8.66 -2.45 9.17
N ASN A 254 -8.89 -3.53 8.44
CA ASN A 254 -8.28 -4.82 8.69
C ASN A 254 -7.84 -5.37 7.36
N ASP A 255 -6.74 -6.10 7.40
CA ASP A 255 -6.22 -6.81 6.27
C ASP A 255 -6.32 -8.31 6.53
N LEU A 256 -6.53 -9.06 5.45
CA LEU A 256 -6.74 -10.50 5.53
C LEU A 256 -5.83 -11.21 4.52
N PHE A 257 -4.81 -11.90 5.02
CA PHE A 257 -3.95 -12.83 4.28
C PHE A 257 -4.63 -13.82 3.31
N ARG A 258 -5.95 -14.03 3.39
CA ARG A 258 -6.67 -14.93 2.49
C ARG A 258 -7.24 -14.24 1.24
N LEU A 259 -7.08 -12.92 1.11
CA LEU A 259 -7.63 -12.13 0.01
C LEU A 259 -6.57 -11.90 -1.08
N ASN A 260 -6.41 -12.86 -1.97
CA ASN A 260 -5.42 -12.80 -3.05
C ASN A 260 -5.64 -11.70 -4.10
N ASP A 261 -6.86 -11.19 -4.24
CA ASP A 261 -7.21 -10.11 -5.18
C ASP A 261 -7.67 -8.85 -4.41
N SER A 262 -6.83 -8.32 -3.52
CA SER A 262 -7.20 -7.17 -2.68
C SER A 262 -5.98 -6.42 -2.18
N ILE A 263 -6.11 -5.09 -2.07
CA ILE A 263 -5.19 -4.27 -1.28
C ILE A 263 -5.37 -4.52 0.23
N PHE A 264 -6.57 -4.90 0.69
CA PHE A 264 -6.85 -5.26 2.09
C PHE A 264 -6.28 -6.64 2.49
N ASN A 265 -5.02 -6.88 2.14
CA ASN A 265 -4.31 -8.12 2.39
C ASN A 265 -2.91 -7.81 2.94
N ASP A 266 -2.56 -8.42 4.07
CA ASP A 266 -1.25 -8.29 4.71
C ASP A 266 -0.06 -8.74 3.82
N ASP A 267 -0.30 -9.55 2.78
CA ASP A 267 0.71 -9.95 1.78
C ASP A 267 0.47 -9.33 0.38
N ASN A 268 -0.24 -8.21 0.33
CA ASN A 268 -0.68 -7.53 -0.89
C ASN A 268 0.44 -7.35 -1.94
N VAL A 269 0.15 -7.77 -3.17
CA VAL A 269 1.02 -7.63 -4.35
C VAL A 269 0.48 -6.62 -5.37
N HIS A 270 -0.69 -6.04 -5.11
CA HIS A 270 -1.38 -5.08 -5.96
C HIS A 270 -0.95 -3.66 -5.66
N SER A 271 -0.59 -2.91 -6.70
CA SER A 271 -0.19 -1.50 -6.60
C SER A 271 -1.37 -0.53 -6.71
N VAL A 272 -2.56 -1.01 -7.08
CA VAL A 272 -3.77 -0.21 -7.26
C VAL A 272 -4.99 -0.99 -6.80
N LEU A 273 -6.03 -0.28 -6.37
CA LEU A 273 -7.28 -0.89 -5.92
C LEU A 273 -7.86 -1.79 -7.01
N THR A 274 -8.17 -3.03 -6.62
CA THR A 274 -8.73 -4.08 -7.47
C THR A 274 -10.25 -3.93 -7.63
N GLY A 275 -10.85 -4.75 -8.49
CA GLY A 275 -12.31 -4.83 -8.59
C GLY A 275 -12.97 -5.31 -7.30
N PHE A 276 -12.30 -6.18 -6.52
CA PHE A 276 -12.78 -6.60 -5.20
C PHE A 276 -12.80 -5.43 -4.21
N ASP A 277 -11.72 -4.65 -4.15
CA ASP A 277 -11.62 -3.51 -3.22
C ASP A 277 -12.70 -2.48 -3.51
N MET A 278 -12.93 -2.18 -4.79
CA MET A 278 -14.01 -1.27 -5.22
C MET A 278 -15.39 -1.80 -4.88
N LEU A 279 -15.62 -3.12 -4.99
CA LEU A 279 -16.88 -3.73 -4.58
C LEU A 279 -17.10 -3.66 -3.06
N VAL A 280 -16.05 -3.89 -2.27
CA VAL A 280 -16.08 -3.72 -0.80
C VAL A 280 -16.43 -2.28 -0.42
N LEU A 281 -15.81 -1.30 -1.06
CA LEU A 281 -16.11 0.12 -0.86
C LEU A 281 -17.56 0.45 -1.28
N ARG A 282 -18.02 -0.07 -2.42
CA ARG A 282 -19.41 0.12 -2.89
C ARG A 282 -20.45 -0.49 -1.94
N ILE A 283 -20.14 -1.63 -1.32
CA ILE A 283 -20.98 -2.22 -0.25
C ILE A 283 -20.99 -1.29 0.96
N THR A 284 -19.81 -0.83 1.40
CA THR A 284 -19.66 0.08 2.56
C THR A 284 -20.52 1.35 2.41
N TYR A 285 -20.60 1.89 1.20
CA TYR A 285 -21.37 3.10 0.88
C TYR A 285 -22.77 2.83 0.33
N ALA A 286 -23.26 1.59 0.37
CA ALA A 286 -24.64 1.30 0.01
C ALA A 286 -25.62 2.06 0.93
N PRO A 287 -26.75 2.57 0.40
CA PRO A 287 -27.70 3.37 1.17
C PRO A 287 -28.39 2.59 2.31
N GLU A 288 -28.42 1.26 2.21
CA GLU A 288 -28.94 0.36 3.24
C GLU A 288 -28.00 0.21 4.45
N LEU A 289 -26.73 0.58 4.29
CA LEU A 289 -25.76 0.60 5.38
C LEU A 289 -25.58 2.03 5.88
N HIS A 290 -25.36 2.21 7.19
CA HIS A 290 -25.01 3.48 7.79
C HIS A 290 -24.16 3.28 9.05
N SER A 291 -23.41 4.31 9.42
CA SER A 291 -22.62 4.38 10.63
C SER A 291 -23.45 4.03 11.86
N GLY A 292 -22.89 3.26 12.78
CA GLY A 292 -23.55 2.77 13.99
C GLY A 292 -24.25 1.42 13.87
N MET A 293 -24.38 0.83 12.67
CA MET A 293 -24.93 -0.52 12.51
C MET A 293 -23.98 -1.58 13.10
N THR A 294 -24.51 -2.52 13.88
CA THR A 294 -23.77 -3.67 14.40
C THR A 294 -23.44 -4.69 13.30
N LYS A 295 -22.49 -5.58 13.57
CA LYS A 295 -22.13 -6.70 12.67
C LYS A 295 -23.36 -7.51 12.21
N ALA A 296 -24.29 -7.77 13.14
CA ALA A 296 -25.50 -8.52 12.84
C ALA A 296 -26.48 -7.75 11.95
N GLN A 297 -26.65 -6.45 12.17
CA GLN A 297 -27.50 -5.60 11.34
C GLN A 297 -26.94 -5.50 9.91
N VAL A 298 -25.63 -5.32 9.76
CA VAL A 298 -24.98 -5.30 8.44
C VAL A 298 -25.11 -6.67 7.76
N ALA A 299 -24.81 -7.76 8.47
CA ALA A 299 -24.94 -9.12 7.93
C ALA A 299 -26.34 -9.42 7.39
N ALA A 300 -27.39 -8.91 8.03
CA ALA A 300 -28.77 -9.06 7.58
C ALA A 300 -29.07 -8.35 6.24
N GLN A 301 -28.36 -7.28 5.91
CA GLN A 301 -28.52 -6.55 4.63
C GLN A 301 -27.72 -7.16 3.48
N LEU A 302 -26.60 -7.84 3.78
CA LEU A 302 -25.66 -8.33 2.77
C LEU A 302 -26.29 -9.22 1.68
N PRO A 303 -27.21 -10.17 1.96
CA PRO A 303 -27.76 -11.01 0.90
C PRO A 303 -28.45 -10.21 -0.22
N ALA A 304 -29.28 -9.23 0.13
CA ALA A 304 -29.98 -8.39 -0.84
C ALA A 304 -29.03 -7.41 -1.53
N LEU A 305 -28.08 -6.83 -0.79
CA LEU A 305 -27.04 -5.96 -1.34
C LEU A 305 -26.18 -6.68 -2.39
N LEU A 306 -25.67 -7.85 -2.05
CA LEU A 306 -24.80 -8.62 -2.93
C LEU A 306 -25.54 -9.20 -4.14
N ALA A 307 -26.83 -9.52 -4.01
CA ALA A 307 -27.67 -9.85 -5.15
C ALA A 307 -27.70 -8.74 -6.21
N ARG A 308 -27.73 -7.48 -5.76
CA ARG A 308 -27.78 -6.29 -6.63
C ARG A 308 -26.40 -5.88 -7.13
N LEU A 309 -25.39 -5.93 -6.26
CA LEU A 309 -24.04 -5.42 -6.54
C LEU A 309 -23.13 -6.44 -7.23
N ASN A 310 -23.35 -7.74 -6.99
CA ASN A 310 -22.59 -8.85 -7.55
C ASN A 310 -23.53 -10.01 -7.95
N PRO A 311 -24.37 -9.82 -9.00
CA PRO A 311 -25.33 -10.84 -9.42
C PRO A 311 -24.67 -12.13 -9.94
N GLU A 312 -23.46 -12.04 -10.51
CA GLU A 312 -22.67 -13.20 -10.93
C GLU A 312 -22.28 -14.08 -9.73
N GLY A 313 -21.90 -13.44 -8.61
CA GLY A 313 -21.53 -14.12 -7.38
C GLY A 313 -22.64 -14.97 -6.73
N GLN A 314 -23.90 -14.82 -7.14
CA GLN A 314 -24.98 -15.73 -6.73
C GLN A 314 -24.86 -17.12 -7.35
N ARG A 315 -24.24 -17.21 -8.53
CA ARG A 315 -24.14 -18.43 -9.32
C ARG A 315 -22.82 -19.17 -9.09
N LEU A 316 -21.86 -18.51 -8.46
CA LEU A 316 -20.58 -19.10 -8.11
C LEU A 316 -20.72 -20.00 -6.88
N THR A 317 -20.03 -21.13 -6.92
CA THR A 317 -19.94 -22.02 -5.75
C THR A 317 -18.98 -21.40 -4.73
N PRO A 318 -19.38 -21.25 -3.46
CA PRO A 318 -18.48 -20.76 -2.42
C PRO A 318 -17.26 -21.65 -2.24
N THR A 319 -16.10 -21.04 -2.15
CA THR A 319 -14.80 -21.68 -1.89
C THR A 319 -14.09 -20.95 -0.76
N PRO A 320 -14.64 -21.01 0.47
CA PRO A 320 -14.12 -20.26 1.59
C PRO A 320 -12.73 -20.74 2.00
N LEU A 321 -11.73 -19.86 1.95
CA LEU A 321 -10.46 -20.09 2.63
C LEU A 321 -10.63 -19.94 4.14
N PRO A 322 -10.07 -20.83 4.98
CA PRO A 322 -10.14 -20.71 6.43
C PRO A 322 -9.40 -19.47 6.93
N GLN A 323 -9.75 -18.95 8.10
CA GLN A 323 -9.02 -17.86 8.73
C GLN A 323 -7.55 -18.26 9.00
N THR A 324 -6.64 -17.29 8.88
CA THR A 324 -5.23 -17.49 9.25
C THR A 324 -5.08 -17.60 10.76
N THR A 325 -4.26 -18.54 11.21
CA THR A 325 -4.03 -18.73 12.64
C THR A 325 -3.20 -17.58 13.23
N PRO A 326 -3.44 -17.18 14.48
CA PRO A 326 -2.60 -16.17 15.15
C PRO A 326 -1.11 -16.54 15.17
N GLU A 327 -0.79 -17.82 15.30
CA GLU A 327 0.59 -18.32 15.35
C GLU A 327 1.30 -18.13 13.99
N TRP A 328 0.61 -18.40 12.89
CA TRP A 328 1.17 -18.18 11.56
C TRP A 328 1.39 -16.69 11.29
N ARG A 329 0.43 -15.83 11.65
CA ARG A 329 0.58 -14.36 11.53
C ARG A 329 1.76 -13.84 12.34
N ALA A 330 1.91 -14.27 13.60
CA ALA A 330 3.06 -13.90 14.43
C ALA A 330 4.39 -14.36 13.83
N ALA A 331 4.43 -15.55 13.23
CA ALA A 331 5.62 -16.07 12.56
C ALA A 331 5.98 -15.26 11.31
N VAL A 332 5.00 -14.87 10.51
CA VAL A 332 5.17 -13.97 9.35
C VAL A 332 5.66 -12.59 9.78
N GLN A 333 5.03 -11.98 10.79
CA GLN A 333 5.45 -10.69 11.34
C GLN A 333 6.90 -10.73 11.84
N GLN A 334 7.29 -11.82 12.52
CA GLN A 334 8.68 -12.01 12.94
C GLN A 334 9.64 -12.15 11.75
N ALA A 335 9.21 -12.75 10.64
CA ALA A 335 10.02 -12.90 9.44
C ALA A 335 10.24 -11.58 8.69
N LEU A 336 9.20 -10.75 8.65
CA LEU A 336 9.19 -9.48 7.91
C LEU A 336 9.70 -8.29 8.73
N GLY A 337 9.59 -8.32 10.06
CA GLY A 337 9.88 -7.19 10.94
C GLY A 337 11.30 -6.61 10.79
N ALA A 338 11.37 -5.29 10.63
CA ALA A 338 12.62 -4.56 10.37
C ALA A 338 13.60 -4.56 11.56
N GLY A 339 13.09 -4.69 12.80
CA GLY A 339 13.90 -4.71 14.02
C GLY A 339 14.45 -6.09 14.44
N GLY A 340 14.10 -7.17 13.72
CA GLY A 340 14.52 -8.53 14.07
C GLY A 340 15.93 -8.88 13.58
N SER A 341 16.70 -9.63 14.38
CA SER A 341 17.98 -10.17 13.91
C SER A 341 17.79 -11.12 12.72
N PRO A 342 18.75 -11.25 11.78
CA PRO A 342 18.62 -12.16 10.64
C PRO A 342 18.24 -13.59 11.04
N ALA A 343 18.79 -14.08 12.16
CA ALA A 343 18.45 -15.39 12.71
C ALA A 343 17.01 -15.47 13.23
N ALA A 344 16.49 -14.41 13.86
CA ALA A 344 15.10 -14.35 14.31
C ALA A 344 14.13 -14.34 13.12
N ARG A 345 14.44 -13.56 12.08
CA ARG A 345 13.65 -13.50 10.84
C ARG A 345 13.59 -14.85 10.15
N LEU A 346 14.73 -15.53 10.03
CA LEU A 346 14.79 -16.89 9.46
C LEU A 346 13.95 -17.90 10.27
N ARG A 347 14.02 -17.85 11.61
CA ARG A 347 13.16 -18.71 12.47
C ARG A 347 11.67 -18.42 12.26
N GLY A 348 11.30 -17.14 12.11
CA GLY A 348 9.92 -16.75 11.79
C GLY A 348 9.44 -17.36 10.48
N ALA A 349 10.23 -17.25 9.41
CA ALA A 349 9.89 -17.81 8.10
C ALA A 349 9.79 -19.35 8.13
N GLN A 350 10.71 -20.02 8.83
CA GLN A 350 10.66 -21.48 9.02
C GLN A 350 9.41 -21.90 9.80
N ALA A 351 9.04 -21.16 10.85
CA ALA A 351 7.83 -21.43 11.62
C ALA A 351 6.56 -21.20 10.78
N ALA A 352 6.50 -20.12 9.99
CA ALA A 352 5.38 -19.84 9.10
C ALA A 352 5.16 -21.00 8.10
N LEU A 353 6.23 -21.47 7.45
CA LEU A 353 6.14 -22.60 6.52
C LEU A 353 5.72 -23.90 7.22
N ALA A 354 6.27 -24.20 8.40
CA ALA A 354 5.91 -25.38 9.16
C ALA A 354 4.42 -25.37 9.56
N ILE A 355 3.91 -24.21 10.03
CA ILE A 355 2.50 -24.06 10.40
C ILE A 355 1.60 -24.18 9.17
N ALA A 356 1.93 -23.54 8.05
CA ALA A 356 1.16 -23.66 6.80
C ALA A 356 1.07 -25.12 6.34
N GLY A 357 2.16 -25.89 6.46
CA GLY A 357 2.20 -27.33 6.17
C GLY A 357 1.33 -28.16 7.12
N GLN A 358 1.37 -27.88 8.43
CA GLN A 358 0.51 -28.54 9.43
C GLN A 358 -0.97 -28.26 9.23
N GLN A 359 -1.31 -27.04 8.78
CA GLN A 359 -2.68 -26.66 8.41
C GLN A 359 -3.12 -27.26 7.06
N GLY A 360 -2.22 -27.89 6.31
CA GLY A 360 -2.51 -28.49 5.02
C GLY A 360 -2.85 -27.47 3.93
N TRP A 361 -2.40 -26.22 4.06
CA TRP A 361 -2.69 -25.16 3.08
C TRP A 361 -2.02 -25.46 1.73
N ARG A 362 -2.75 -25.14 0.66
CA ARG A 362 -2.29 -25.27 -0.74
C ARG A 362 -2.52 -24.00 -1.56
N ASP A 363 -3.05 -22.96 -0.92
CA ASP A 363 -3.34 -21.66 -1.52
C ASP A 363 -2.14 -20.70 -1.42
N HIS A 364 -2.32 -19.44 -1.82
CA HIS A 364 -1.27 -18.43 -1.86
C HIS A 364 -0.55 -18.22 -0.53
N ARG A 365 -1.16 -18.51 0.63
CA ARG A 365 -0.49 -18.39 1.93
C ARG A 365 0.63 -19.42 2.11
N MET A 366 0.48 -20.61 1.53
CA MET A 366 1.57 -21.58 1.42
C MET A 366 2.68 -21.04 0.52
N GLY A 367 2.30 -20.49 -0.65
CA GLY A 367 3.23 -19.83 -1.56
C GLY A 367 4.00 -18.69 -0.89
N PHE A 368 3.33 -17.90 -0.05
CA PHE A 368 3.93 -16.78 0.67
C PHE A 368 4.91 -17.25 1.73
N SER A 369 4.57 -18.31 2.45
CA SER A 369 5.47 -18.94 3.43
C SER A 369 6.76 -19.46 2.77
N GLU A 370 6.65 -20.08 1.59
CA GLU A 370 7.80 -20.51 0.79
C GLU A 370 8.60 -19.30 0.26
N TYR A 371 7.92 -18.28 -0.25
CA TYR A 371 8.52 -17.06 -0.80
C TYR A 371 9.36 -16.30 0.23
N ILE A 372 8.83 -16.05 1.44
CA ILE A 372 9.55 -15.35 2.50
C ILE A 372 10.84 -16.11 2.85
N LEU A 373 10.74 -17.42 3.03
CA LEU A 373 11.90 -18.25 3.38
C LEU A 373 12.93 -18.25 2.24
N GLY A 374 12.48 -18.35 0.98
CA GLY A 374 13.35 -18.23 -0.19
C GLY A 374 14.12 -16.90 -0.20
N ARG A 375 13.44 -15.77 0.01
CA ARG A 375 14.09 -14.45 0.07
C ARG A 375 15.12 -14.33 1.18
N LEU A 376 14.82 -14.83 2.38
CA LEU A 376 15.74 -14.75 3.51
C LEU A 376 16.97 -15.65 3.36
N LEU A 377 16.89 -16.70 2.52
CA LEU A 377 18.00 -17.60 2.26
C LEU A 377 18.91 -17.15 1.12
N GLU A 378 18.51 -16.19 0.27
CA GLU A 378 19.22 -15.83 -0.97
C GLU A 378 20.72 -15.57 -0.76
N ALA A 379 21.09 -14.82 0.28
CA ALA A 379 22.49 -14.50 0.57
C ALA A 379 23.29 -15.64 1.22
N ARG A 380 22.62 -16.60 1.86
CA ARG A 380 23.27 -17.65 2.69
C ARG A 380 23.32 -19.00 1.99
N ASP A 381 22.25 -19.36 1.30
CA ASP A 381 22.08 -20.63 0.59
C ASP A 381 21.24 -20.39 -0.67
N PRO A 382 21.85 -19.93 -1.77
CA PRO A 382 21.15 -19.62 -3.02
C PRO A 382 20.41 -20.83 -3.61
N ASN A 383 20.94 -22.05 -3.41
CA ASN A 383 20.33 -23.27 -3.93
C ASN A 383 19.04 -23.61 -3.17
N ALA A 384 19.07 -23.53 -1.83
CA ALA A 384 17.86 -23.69 -1.03
C ALA A 384 16.86 -22.57 -1.34
N ALA A 385 17.31 -21.32 -1.42
CA ALA A 385 16.48 -20.17 -1.77
C ALA A 385 15.73 -20.39 -3.10
N LEU A 386 16.43 -20.87 -4.12
CA LEU A 386 15.84 -21.18 -5.42
C LEU A 386 14.83 -22.32 -5.35
N ALA A 387 15.09 -23.36 -4.54
CA ALA A 387 14.14 -24.44 -4.34
C ALA A 387 12.83 -23.96 -3.69
N HIS A 388 12.93 -23.08 -2.69
CA HIS A 388 11.78 -22.40 -2.08
C HIS A 388 11.03 -21.54 -3.11
N MET A 389 11.75 -20.76 -3.92
CA MET A 389 11.16 -19.92 -4.96
C MET A 389 10.40 -20.72 -6.02
N ARG A 390 10.93 -21.88 -6.43
CA ARG A 390 10.24 -22.79 -7.36
C ARG A 390 8.95 -23.35 -6.77
N ARG A 391 8.94 -23.72 -5.49
CA ARG A 391 7.72 -24.20 -4.81
C ARG A 391 6.68 -23.09 -4.67
N ALA A 392 7.10 -21.88 -4.29
CA ALA A 392 6.22 -20.71 -4.26
C ALA A 392 5.62 -20.43 -5.65
N HIS A 393 6.46 -20.42 -6.69
CA HIS A 393 6.01 -20.20 -8.08
C HIS A 393 5.00 -21.26 -8.53
N ALA A 394 5.21 -22.53 -8.21
CA ALA A 394 4.29 -23.61 -8.54
C ALA A 394 2.91 -23.42 -7.86
N VAL A 395 2.89 -22.99 -6.60
CA VAL A 395 1.64 -22.67 -5.89
C VAL A 395 0.94 -21.48 -6.54
N TYR A 396 1.65 -20.38 -6.81
CA TYR A 396 1.06 -19.19 -7.40
C TYR A 396 0.63 -19.35 -8.86
N SER A 397 1.25 -20.26 -9.60
CA SER A 397 0.90 -20.52 -11.00
C SER A 397 -0.30 -21.46 -11.14
N ALA A 398 -0.80 -22.03 -10.04
CA ALA A 398 -1.91 -22.97 -10.05
C ALA A 398 -3.27 -22.32 -10.34
N THR A 399 -3.40 -20.99 -10.18
CA THR A 399 -4.65 -20.26 -10.42
C THR A 399 -4.41 -18.88 -11.04
N PRO A 400 -5.26 -18.43 -11.99
CA PRO A 400 -5.18 -17.08 -12.54
C PRO A 400 -5.24 -15.96 -11.50
N ALA A 401 -5.95 -16.19 -10.38
CA ALA A 401 -6.11 -15.20 -9.32
C ALA A 401 -4.80 -14.82 -8.62
N THR A 402 -3.76 -15.65 -8.73
CA THR A 402 -2.45 -15.40 -8.10
C THR A 402 -1.35 -15.09 -9.12
N ARG A 403 -1.72 -14.72 -10.35
CA ARG A 403 -0.76 -14.41 -11.44
C ARG A 403 0.25 -13.32 -11.08
N LEU A 404 -0.13 -12.30 -10.28
CA LEU A 404 0.81 -11.29 -9.81
C LEU A 404 1.83 -11.83 -8.80
N TYR A 405 1.40 -12.72 -7.90
CA TYR A 405 2.32 -13.45 -7.02
C TYR A 405 3.27 -14.34 -7.84
N ALA A 406 2.75 -14.99 -8.88
CA ALA A 406 3.56 -15.79 -9.80
C ALA A 406 4.58 -14.93 -10.55
N ALA A 407 4.23 -13.69 -10.91
CA ALA A 407 5.16 -12.75 -11.54
C ALA A 407 6.37 -12.42 -10.65
N GLN A 408 6.15 -12.18 -9.35
CA GLN A 408 7.25 -11.89 -8.42
C GLN A 408 8.23 -13.06 -8.30
N THR A 409 7.72 -14.27 -8.19
CA THR A 409 8.55 -15.49 -8.15
C THR A 409 9.19 -15.79 -9.52
N GLY A 410 8.47 -15.52 -10.61
CA GLY A 410 8.95 -15.67 -11.99
C GLY A 410 10.16 -14.78 -12.29
N VAL A 411 10.17 -13.54 -11.80
CA VAL A 411 11.33 -12.63 -11.88
C VAL A 411 12.55 -13.25 -11.20
N ALA A 412 12.40 -13.83 -10.00
CA ALA A 412 13.50 -14.48 -9.29
C ALA A 412 14.02 -15.72 -10.05
N LEU A 413 13.13 -16.52 -10.64
CA LEU A 413 13.52 -17.66 -11.48
C LEU A 413 14.20 -17.23 -12.79
N ALA A 414 13.76 -16.11 -13.39
CA ALA A 414 14.36 -15.57 -14.60
C ALA A 414 15.78 -15.03 -14.36
N ARG A 415 16.00 -14.37 -13.21
CA ARG A 415 17.34 -13.94 -12.76
C ARG A 415 18.28 -15.13 -12.63
N ASP A 416 17.80 -16.22 -12.04
CA ASP A 416 18.55 -17.47 -11.93
C ASP A 416 18.82 -18.13 -13.29
N ALA A 417 17.89 -18.06 -14.24
CA ALA A 417 18.12 -18.52 -15.62
C ALA A 417 19.24 -17.72 -16.30
N LEU A 418 19.26 -16.38 -16.16
CA LEU A 418 20.35 -15.54 -16.67
C LEU A 418 21.71 -15.92 -16.07
N ARG A 419 21.77 -16.13 -14.74
CA ARG A 419 23.00 -16.57 -14.05
C ARG A 419 23.57 -17.87 -14.59
N ARG A 420 22.72 -18.77 -15.09
CA ARG A 420 23.13 -20.03 -15.72
C ARG A 420 23.49 -19.91 -17.20
N GLY A 421 23.39 -18.73 -17.80
CA GLY A 421 23.56 -18.58 -19.24
C GLY A 421 22.31 -18.96 -20.06
N ASP A 422 21.18 -19.27 -19.43
CA ASP A 422 19.96 -19.75 -20.10
C ASP A 422 19.01 -18.60 -20.45
N ALA A 423 19.39 -17.84 -21.48
CA ALA A 423 18.59 -16.73 -21.98
C ALA A 423 17.20 -17.15 -22.50
N GLN A 424 17.08 -18.37 -23.04
CA GLN A 424 15.80 -18.86 -23.57
C GLN A 424 14.80 -19.13 -22.44
N ALA A 425 15.22 -19.80 -21.37
CA ALA A 425 14.37 -20.00 -20.20
C ALA A 425 14.02 -18.68 -19.51
N CYS A 426 14.96 -17.72 -19.45
CA CYS A 426 14.68 -16.38 -18.94
C CYS A 426 13.54 -15.71 -19.74
N LEU A 427 13.64 -15.64 -21.07
CA LEU A 427 12.61 -15.02 -21.89
C LEU A 427 11.25 -15.74 -21.79
N ALA A 428 11.25 -17.07 -21.68
CA ALA A 428 10.03 -17.84 -21.50
C ALA A 428 9.31 -17.52 -20.18
N LEU A 429 10.05 -17.38 -19.07
CA LEU A 429 9.48 -16.99 -17.77
C LEU A 429 8.93 -15.56 -17.75
N LEU A 430 9.48 -14.68 -18.59
CA LEU A 430 9.14 -13.26 -18.63
C LEU A 430 8.10 -12.90 -19.70
N GLN A 431 7.74 -13.81 -20.59
CA GLN A 431 7.00 -13.52 -21.82
C GLN A 431 5.73 -12.67 -21.60
N ASP A 432 4.89 -13.07 -20.65
CA ASP A 432 3.58 -12.43 -20.40
C ASP A 432 3.62 -11.35 -19.31
N LEU A 433 4.76 -11.22 -18.62
CA LEU A 433 4.87 -10.34 -17.46
C LEU A 433 4.80 -8.84 -17.77
N PRO A 434 5.27 -8.32 -18.94
CA PRO A 434 5.11 -6.90 -19.25
C PRO A 434 3.65 -6.49 -19.32
N ALA A 435 2.83 -7.24 -20.05
CA ALA A 435 1.40 -6.96 -20.17
C ALA A 435 0.68 -7.07 -18.81
N LEU A 436 1.05 -8.07 -18.01
CA LEU A 436 0.51 -8.22 -16.66
C LEU A 436 0.88 -7.05 -15.74
N ALA A 437 2.15 -6.60 -15.77
CA ALA A 437 2.62 -5.49 -14.97
C ALA A 437 1.96 -4.17 -15.40
N GLU A 438 1.76 -3.94 -16.70
CA GLU A 438 1.02 -2.78 -17.22
C GLU A 438 -0.45 -2.80 -16.81
N ALA A 439 -1.14 -3.94 -16.95
CA ALA A 439 -2.54 -4.10 -16.58
C ALA A 439 -2.77 -3.82 -15.09
N ASN A 440 -1.80 -4.13 -14.23
CA ASN A 440 -1.85 -3.89 -12.79
C ASN A 440 -1.09 -2.63 -12.35
N GLN A 441 -0.70 -1.79 -13.32
CA GLN A 441 0.02 -0.54 -13.11
C GLN A 441 1.26 -0.63 -12.21
N ASN A 442 2.00 -1.74 -12.31
CA ASN A 442 3.18 -2.00 -11.49
C ASN A 442 4.46 -1.69 -12.27
N ALA A 443 4.95 -0.45 -12.17
CA ALA A 443 6.11 0.01 -12.93
C ALA A 443 7.42 -0.58 -12.42
N SER A 444 7.54 -0.86 -11.13
CA SER A 444 8.71 -1.50 -10.55
C SER A 444 8.86 -2.93 -11.06
N LEU A 445 7.76 -3.69 -11.16
CA LEU A 445 7.75 -5.01 -11.80
C LEU A 445 8.08 -4.90 -13.29
N LEU A 446 7.41 -4.00 -14.02
CA LEU A 446 7.62 -3.80 -15.45
C LEU A 446 9.07 -3.43 -15.79
N ALA A 447 9.66 -2.50 -15.04
CA ALA A 447 11.04 -2.11 -15.21
C ALA A 447 12.00 -3.29 -14.97
N GLN A 448 11.78 -4.10 -13.92
CA GLN A 448 12.63 -5.28 -13.65
C GLN A 448 12.54 -6.31 -14.78
N VAL A 449 11.33 -6.61 -15.24
CA VAL A 449 11.09 -7.56 -16.34
C VAL A 449 11.82 -7.09 -17.61
N LEU A 450 11.66 -5.82 -17.99
CA LEU A 450 12.31 -5.25 -19.18
C LEU A 450 13.84 -5.22 -19.05
N MET A 451 14.39 -4.95 -17.86
CA MET A 451 15.84 -5.04 -17.62
C MET A 451 16.35 -6.47 -17.86
N LEU A 452 15.65 -7.48 -17.35
CA LEU A 452 16.04 -8.89 -17.53
C LEU A 452 15.89 -9.37 -18.99
N GLN A 453 14.83 -8.94 -19.67
CA GLN A 453 14.65 -9.20 -21.11
C GLN A 453 15.77 -8.57 -21.93
N ALA A 454 16.25 -7.37 -21.55
CA ALA A 454 17.37 -6.72 -22.22
C ALA A 454 18.65 -7.56 -22.15
N GLU A 455 19.01 -8.10 -20.99
CA GLU A 455 20.18 -8.98 -20.87
C GLU A 455 20.00 -10.31 -21.60
N ALA A 456 18.82 -10.93 -21.50
CA ALA A 456 18.55 -12.17 -22.19
C ALA A 456 18.63 -12.01 -23.72
N HIS A 457 18.13 -10.89 -24.27
CA HIS A 457 18.27 -10.58 -25.69
C HIS A 457 19.72 -10.32 -26.09
N ALA A 458 20.50 -9.62 -25.25
CA ALA A 458 21.92 -9.39 -25.51
C ALA A 458 22.71 -10.71 -25.58
N MET A 459 22.45 -11.64 -24.64
CA MET A 459 23.07 -12.99 -24.65
C MET A 459 22.72 -13.81 -25.91
N GLN A 460 21.61 -13.51 -26.57
CA GLN A 460 21.20 -14.16 -27.82
C GLN A 460 21.66 -13.43 -29.08
N GLY A 461 22.48 -12.36 -28.95
CA GLY A 461 22.92 -11.52 -30.06
C GLY A 461 21.78 -10.70 -30.70
N ARG A 462 20.69 -10.46 -29.96
CA ARG A 462 19.52 -9.68 -30.42
C ARG A 462 19.62 -8.24 -29.98
N ASP A 463 20.66 -7.55 -30.44
CA ASP A 463 21.08 -6.22 -29.92
C ASP A 463 19.99 -5.15 -30.02
N ASP A 464 19.19 -5.14 -31.09
CA ASP A 464 18.12 -4.15 -31.25
C ASP A 464 16.99 -4.36 -30.23
N LEU A 465 16.62 -5.61 -29.95
CA LEU A 465 15.65 -5.94 -28.90
C LEU A 465 16.21 -5.62 -27.51
N ALA A 466 17.48 -5.92 -27.28
CA ALA A 466 18.16 -5.58 -26.02
C ALA A 466 18.18 -4.07 -25.76
N ARG A 467 18.49 -3.28 -26.80
CA ARG A 467 18.52 -1.81 -26.73
C ARG A 467 17.12 -1.23 -26.49
N ALA A 468 16.11 -1.74 -27.19
CA ALA A 468 14.72 -1.32 -27.01
C ALA A 468 14.21 -1.60 -25.60
N ALA A 469 14.35 -2.85 -25.13
CA ALA A 469 13.93 -3.25 -23.78
C ALA A 469 14.65 -2.43 -22.69
N ARG A 470 15.96 -2.17 -22.86
CA ARG A 470 16.71 -1.33 -21.92
C ARG A 470 16.17 0.10 -21.89
N LEU A 471 15.93 0.74 -23.04
CA LEU A 471 15.36 2.09 -23.10
C LEU A 471 13.98 2.17 -22.44
N ASP A 472 13.11 1.20 -22.73
CA ASP A 472 11.76 1.16 -22.15
C ASP A 472 11.79 0.93 -20.63
N SER A 473 12.70 0.08 -20.15
CA SER A 473 12.89 -0.15 -18.72
C SER A 473 13.21 1.15 -17.97
N LEU A 474 14.04 2.02 -18.55
CA LEU A 474 14.45 3.28 -17.93
C LEU A 474 13.29 4.28 -17.81
N GLY A 475 12.36 4.27 -18.78
CA GLY A 475 11.16 5.11 -18.73
C GLY A 475 10.27 4.80 -17.54
N TRP A 476 10.13 3.50 -17.21
CA TRP A 476 9.35 3.02 -16.06
C TRP A 476 10.13 3.03 -14.74
N ALA A 477 11.45 2.79 -14.79
CA ALA A 477 12.33 2.72 -13.61
C ALA A 477 12.30 4.01 -12.77
N ARG A 478 12.14 5.18 -13.40
CA ARG A 478 12.02 6.45 -12.67
C ARG A 478 10.74 6.55 -11.85
N TYR A 479 9.65 5.97 -12.35
CA TYR A 479 8.39 5.91 -11.62
C TYR A 479 8.42 4.80 -10.55
N GLY A 480 8.93 3.63 -10.90
CA GLY A 480 8.95 2.44 -10.03
C GLY A 480 10.04 2.41 -8.95
N PHE A 481 11.20 3.04 -9.17
CA PHE A 481 12.33 3.02 -8.23
C PHE A 481 12.75 4.40 -7.72
N GLY A 482 12.21 5.48 -8.29
CA GLY A 482 12.52 6.84 -7.86
C GLY A 482 13.90 7.34 -8.32
N PRO A 483 14.84 7.65 -7.41
CA PRO A 483 16.06 8.38 -7.73
C PRO A 483 17.02 7.59 -8.64
N THR A 484 17.80 8.33 -9.45
CA THR A 484 18.73 7.76 -10.44
C THR A 484 19.69 6.73 -9.86
N TRP A 485 20.18 6.91 -8.63
CA TRP A 485 21.12 5.97 -8.02
C TRP A 485 20.48 4.59 -7.78
N ALA A 486 19.19 4.53 -7.43
CA ALA A 486 18.47 3.28 -7.22
C ALA A 486 18.28 2.53 -8.54
N ILE A 487 17.99 3.29 -9.61
CA ILE A 487 17.89 2.75 -10.98
C ILE A 487 19.23 2.17 -11.43
N LEU A 488 20.32 2.91 -11.25
CA LEU A 488 21.67 2.45 -11.63
C LEU A 488 22.08 1.20 -10.85
N ALA A 489 21.76 1.11 -9.56
CA ALA A 489 22.02 -0.08 -8.76
C ALA A 489 21.25 -1.30 -9.30
N LYS A 490 19.99 -1.13 -9.72
CA LYS A 490 19.19 -2.21 -10.33
C LYS A 490 19.72 -2.65 -11.69
N LEU A 491 20.14 -1.70 -12.53
CA LEU A 491 20.76 -2.02 -13.82
C LEU A 491 22.05 -2.80 -13.63
N GLN A 492 22.89 -2.38 -12.68
CA GLN A 492 24.14 -3.07 -12.37
C GLN A 492 23.87 -4.50 -11.87
N ASP A 493 22.97 -4.64 -10.90
CA ASP A 493 22.57 -5.94 -10.36
C ASP A 493 22.01 -6.91 -11.42
N VAL A 494 21.36 -6.39 -12.47
CA VAL A 494 20.87 -7.20 -13.59
C VAL A 494 21.99 -7.50 -14.61
N ALA A 495 22.84 -6.53 -14.91
CA ALA A 495 23.97 -6.67 -15.83
C ALA A 495 25.05 -7.64 -15.31
N ASP A 496 25.16 -7.80 -14.00
CA ASP A 496 26.08 -8.74 -13.35
C ASP A 496 25.54 -10.19 -13.29
N LEU A 497 24.32 -10.44 -13.80
CA LEU A 497 23.74 -11.79 -13.79
C LEU A 497 24.36 -12.74 -14.83
N PRO A 498 24.46 -12.38 -16.13
CA PRO A 498 24.98 -13.29 -17.13
C PRO A 498 26.41 -13.77 -16.81
N PRO A 499 26.78 -15.00 -17.16
CA PRO A 499 28.15 -15.48 -16.96
C PRO A 499 29.15 -14.69 -17.80
N ASP A 500 30.36 -14.50 -17.26
CA ASP A 500 31.47 -13.85 -17.99
C ASP A 500 31.80 -14.62 -19.27
N THR A 501 31.48 -14.02 -20.42
CA THR A 501 31.77 -14.58 -21.76
C THR A 501 33.24 -14.39 -22.17
N THR A 502 34.08 -13.78 -21.32
CA THR A 502 35.50 -13.49 -21.58
C THR A 502 36.45 -14.64 -21.24
N SER A 503 35.94 -15.77 -20.78
CA SER A 503 36.73 -17.00 -20.64
C SER A 503 36.43 -17.96 -21.79
N GLU A 504 37.09 -17.76 -22.94
CA GLU A 504 37.13 -18.78 -23.99
C GLU A 504 37.70 -20.09 -23.43
N PRO A 505 37.00 -21.22 -23.58
CA PRO A 505 37.62 -22.53 -23.44
C PRO A 505 38.23 -22.93 -24.78
N GLY A 506 39.56 -22.83 -24.92
CA GLY A 506 40.32 -23.63 -25.89
C GLY A 506 41.19 -22.88 -26.90
N ALA A 507 42.37 -22.45 -26.45
CA ALA A 507 43.58 -22.51 -27.27
C ALA A 507 44.56 -23.44 -26.54
N GLY A 508 44.42 -24.74 -26.79
CA GLY A 508 45.30 -25.81 -26.30
C GLY A 508 45.81 -26.63 -27.47
#